data_AF-A0A7D5RIJ8-F1
#
_entry.id   AF-A0A7D5RIJ8-F1
#
_cell.length_a   1.000
_cell.length_b   1.000
_cell.length_c   1.000
_cell.angle_alpha   90.00
_cell.angle_beta   90.00
_cell.angle_gamma   90.00
#
_symmetry.space_group_name_H-M   'P 1'
#
loop_
_entity.id
_entity.type
_entity.pdbx_description
1 polymer ?
#
loop_
_entity_poly.entity_id
_entity_poly.type
_entity_poly.pdbx_seq_one_letter_code
_entity_poly.pdbx_strand_id
1 'polypeptide(L)'
;MEIYDRKGRKLRSFYIGGTNQRVTASYMALEGYNIPYEMSYPGFSGDLGGRLWPLHLIDIRSKDIFRYKAGDIKKITVTYPRDKNESFTLTISNSNKYDIEPLSQTVTPIAKPISKGAVEQYLSAFENIQAAKVVEKTY
;
A
#
# COMPACT_ATOMS: atom_id res chain seq x y z
N MET A 1 -5.05 23.46 2.58
CA MET A 1 -5.43 22.15 2.02
C MET A 1 -6.94 22.09 1.92
N GLU A 2 -7.46 21.74 0.75
CA GLU A 2 -8.89 21.70 0.48
C GLU A 2 -9.33 20.27 0.18
N ILE A 3 -10.49 19.88 0.69
CA ILE A 3 -11.07 18.55 0.52
C ILE A 3 -12.34 18.70 -0.31
N TYR A 4 -12.43 17.92 -1.38
CA TYR A 4 -13.54 17.95 -2.34
C TYR A 4 -14.28 16.60 -2.37
N ASP A 5 -15.56 16.63 -2.69
CA ASP A 5 -16.31 15.41 -3.00
C ASP A 5 -16.08 14.93 -4.44
N ARG A 6 -16.64 13.76 -4.79
CA ARG A 6 -16.54 13.20 -6.15
C ARG A 6 -17.21 14.07 -7.23
N LYS A 7 -18.07 15.02 -6.84
CA LYS A 7 -18.75 15.97 -7.72
C LYS A 7 -18.01 17.31 -7.79
N GLY A 8 -16.84 17.42 -7.16
CA GLY A 8 -16.02 18.64 -7.14
C GLY A 8 -16.50 19.71 -6.16
N ARG A 9 -17.43 19.41 -5.24
CA ARG A 9 -17.88 20.36 -4.23
C ARG A 9 -16.90 20.39 -3.06
N LYS A 10 -16.46 21.60 -2.66
CA LYS A 10 -15.59 21.79 -1.49
C LYS A 10 -16.33 21.35 -0.22
N LEU A 11 -15.79 20.34 0.45
CA LEU A 11 -16.32 19.82 1.72
C LEU A 11 -15.78 20.63 2.89
N ARG A 12 -14.45 20.79 2.96
CA ARG A 12 -13.73 21.48 4.03
C ARG A 12 -12.40 22.05 3.50
N SER A 13 -11.90 23.10 4.12
CA SER A 13 -10.57 23.63 3.88
C SER A 13 -9.86 23.84 5.22
N PHE A 14 -8.57 23.54 5.25
CA PHE A 14 -7.72 23.66 6.43
C PHE A 14 -6.48 24.50 6.10
N TYR A 15 -6.16 25.43 6.99
CA TYR A 15 -4.87 26.09 7.03
C TYR A 15 -3.91 25.24 7.86
N ILE A 16 -2.75 24.90 7.30
CA ILE A 16 -1.73 24.07 7.94
C ILE A 16 -0.64 25.01 8.48
N GLY A 17 -0.39 24.93 9.79
CA GLY A 17 0.71 25.62 10.45
C GLY A 17 1.88 24.67 10.72
N GLY A 18 2.73 25.06 11.68
CA GLY A 18 3.85 24.23 12.12
C GLY A 18 3.45 23.02 12.94
N THR A 19 4.45 22.24 13.35
CA THR A 19 4.28 21.09 14.23
C THR A 19 4.22 21.49 15.71
N ASN A 20 3.64 20.64 16.55
CA ASN A 20 3.68 20.82 18.00
C ASN A 20 5.11 20.60 18.54
N GLN A 21 5.36 20.99 19.80
CA GLN A 21 6.71 20.94 20.39
C GLN A 21 7.32 19.52 20.42
N ARG A 22 6.47 18.48 20.39
CA ARG A 22 6.87 17.08 20.44
C ARG A 22 7.00 16.43 19.06
N VAL A 23 6.73 17.18 17.99
CA VAL A 23 6.75 16.69 16.59
C VAL A 23 5.86 15.45 16.40
N THR A 24 4.70 15.45 17.04
CA THR A 24 3.73 14.34 16.95
C THR A 24 2.46 14.71 16.19
N ALA A 25 2.17 16.00 16.08
CA ALA A 25 1.00 16.54 15.43
C ALA A 25 1.33 17.89 14.76
N SER A 26 0.45 18.37 13.89
CA SER A 26 0.54 19.71 13.30
C SER A 26 -0.65 20.56 13.69
N TYR A 27 -0.42 21.85 13.89
CA TYR A 27 -1.49 22.80 14.13
C TYR A 27 -2.24 23.06 12.83
N MET A 28 -3.54 22.79 12.82
CA MET A 28 -4.39 22.98 11.65
C MET A 28 -5.66 23.74 12.06
N ALA A 29 -6.01 24.77 11.30
CA ALA A 29 -7.21 25.57 11.52
C ALA A 29 -8.22 25.30 10.40
N LEU A 30 -9.48 25.05 10.77
CA LEU A 30 -10.57 24.86 9.81
C LEU A 30 -11.01 26.22 9.27
N GLU A 31 -11.20 26.35 7.96
CA GLU A 31 -11.74 27.56 7.32
C GLU A 31 -13.07 27.97 7.98
N GLY A 32 -13.14 29.23 8.45
CA GLY A 32 -14.27 29.77 9.20
C GLY A 32 -14.14 29.66 10.73
N TYR A 33 -13.09 29.02 11.25
CA TYR A 33 -12.80 28.93 12.67
C TYR A 33 -11.45 29.57 13.01
N ASN A 34 -11.39 30.32 14.10
CA ASN A 34 -10.18 31.03 14.53
C ASN A 34 -9.26 30.23 15.45
N ILE A 35 -9.65 29.01 15.84
CA ILE A 35 -8.92 28.19 16.80
C ILE A 35 -8.19 27.06 16.04
N PRO A 36 -6.85 27.00 16.09
CA PRO A 36 -6.11 25.86 15.55
C PRO A 36 -6.20 24.66 16.50
N TYR A 37 -6.25 23.47 15.91
CA TYR A 37 -6.24 22.19 16.64
C TYR A 37 -4.96 21.43 16.35
N GLU A 38 -4.48 20.64 17.32
CA GLU A 38 -3.44 19.64 17.08
C GLU A 38 -4.06 18.46 16.32
N MET A 39 -3.65 18.28 15.08
CA MET A 39 -4.14 17.19 14.23
C MET A 39 -3.04 16.15 13.99
N SER A 40 -3.40 14.88 14.11
CA SER A 40 -2.60 13.70 13.77
C SER A 40 -3.51 12.62 13.15
N TYR A 41 -2.93 11.58 12.56
CA TYR A 41 -3.69 10.41 12.11
C TYR A 41 -3.10 9.11 12.68
N PRO A 42 -3.92 8.07 12.91
CA PRO A 42 -3.45 6.83 13.50
C PRO A 42 -2.30 6.20 12.72
N GLY A 43 -1.25 5.79 13.44
CA GLY A 43 -0.07 5.15 12.85
C GLY A 43 1.00 6.11 12.33
N PHE A 44 0.85 7.43 12.55
CA PHE A 44 1.88 8.42 12.23
C PHE A 44 2.06 9.43 13.36
N SER A 45 3.32 9.68 13.71
CA SER A 45 3.73 10.71 14.66
C SER A 45 4.76 11.59 13.94
N GLY A 46 4.35 12.79 13.55
CA GLY A 46 5.20 13.68 12.76
C GLY A 46 4.45 14.91 12.25
N ASP A 47 5.15 15.74 11.49
CA ASP A 47 4.54 16.88 10.81
C ASP A 47 3.68 16.42 9.62
N LEU A 48 2.39 16.75 9.67
CA LEU A 48 1.45 16.56 8.58
C LEU A 48 1.73 17.50 7.40
N GLY A 49 2.30 18.68 7.65
CA GLY A 49 2.65 19.66 6.61
C GLY A 49 3.57 19.06 5.55
N GLY A 50 4.69 18.46 5.96
CA GLY A 50 5.62 17.79 5.05
C GLY A 50 5.03 16.61 4.25
N ARG A 51 3.91 16.02 4.70
CA ARG A 51 3.24 14.92 3.97
C ARG A 51 2.13 15.41 3.05
N LEU A 52 1.43 16.47 3.43
CA LEU A 52 0.29 17.03 2.71
C LEU A 52 0.70 18.10 1.70
N TRP A 53 1.90 18.65 1.85
CA TRP A 53 2.50 19.57 0.91
C TRP A 53 3.50 18.80 0.04
N PRO A 54 3.09 18.32 -1.15
CA PRO A 54 4.04 17.72 -2.08
C PRO A 54 5.06 18.77 -2.49
N LEU A 55 6.31 18.59 -2.08
CA LEU A 55 7.40 19.50 -2.45
C LEU A 55 7.80 19.28 -3.91
N HIS A 56 7.53 18.07 -4.44
CA HIS A 56 7.88 17.69 -5.80
C HIS A 56 6.71 17.01 -6.52
N LEU A 57 6.68 17.13 -7.85
CA LEU A 57 5.69 16.46 -8.71
C LEU A 57 5.71 14.93 -8.55
N ILE A 58 6.83 14.33 -8.12
CA ILE A 58 6.92 12.89 -7.85
C ILE A 58 6.04 12.47 -6.66
N ASP A 59 5.78 13.37 -5.71
CA ASP A 59 5.01 13.09 -4.49
C ASP A 59 3.50 12.97 -4.76
N ILE A 60 3.03 13.56 -5.87
CA ILE A 60 1.62 13.53 -6.30
C ILE A 60 1.32 12.45 -7.34
N ARG A 61 2.33 11.77 -7.87
CA ARG A 61 2.12 10.69 -8.85
C ARG A 61 1.49 9.48 -8.17
N SER A 62 0.76 8.68 -8.95
CA SER A 62 0.30 7.39 -8.45
C SER A 62 1.50 6.58 -7.96
N LYS A 63 1.36 6.04 -6.75
CA LYS A 63 2.34 5.15 -6.15
C LYS A 63 2.07 3.69 -6.48
N ASP A 64 1.06 3.41 -7.29
CA ASP A 64 0.73 2.06 -7.73
C ASP A 64 1.89 1.51 -8.58
N ILE A 65 2.57 0.48 -8.06
CA ILE A 65 3.59 -0.27 -8.81
C ILE A 65 2.91 -1.37 -9.62
N PHE A 66 1.98 -2.09 -9.00
CA PHE A 66 1.23 -3.17 -9.63
C PHE A 66 -0.27 -3.02 -9.35
N ARG A 67 -1.05 -3.15 -10.43
CA ARG A 67 -2.51 -3.11 -10.39
C ARG A 67 -3.08 -4.19 -11.31
N TYR A 68 -2.95 -5.43 -10.88
CA TYR A 68 -3.48 -6.60 -11.59
C TYR A 68 -4.74 -7.09 -10.89
N LYS A 69 -5.72 -7.62 -11.61
CA LYS A 69 -6.79 -8.38 -10.94
C LYS A 69 -6.27 -9.77 -10.60
N ALA A 70 -6.79 -10.41 -9.56
CA ALA A 70 -6.42 -11.78 -9.21
C ALA A 70 -6.52 -12.75 -10.41
N GLY A 71 -7.48 -12.55 -11.31
CA GLY A 71 -7.66 -13.33 -12.53
C GLY A 71 -6.63 -13.09 -13.65
N ASP A 72 -5.89 -11.97 -13.60
CA ASP A 72 -4.84 -11.65 -14.58
C ASP A 72 -3.48 -12.26 -14.20
N ILE A 73 -3.35 -12.79 -12.98
CA ILE A 73 -2.12 -13.36 -12.45
C ILE A 73 -1.99 -14.80 -12.95
N LYS A 74 -0.91 -15.11 -13.68
CA LYS A 74 -0.63 -16.48 -14.15
C LYS A 74 0.23 -17.28 -13.19
N LYS A 75 1.21 -16.63 -12.55
CA LYS A 75 2.20 -17.28 -11.69
C LYS A 75 2.78 -16.29 -10.69
N ILE A 76 2.93 -16.73 -9.44
CA ILE A 76 3.67 -16.02 -8.39
C ILE A 76 4.77 -16.94 -7.89
N THR A 77 5.97 -16.40 -7.73
CA THR A 77 7.10 -17.10 -7.12
C THR A 77 7.57 -16.29 -5.92
N VAL A 78 7.57 -16.91 -4.74
CA VAL A 78 7.97 -16.28 -3.48
C VAL A 78 9.22 -16.95 -2.97
N THR A 79 10.26 -16.16 -2.79
CA THR A 79 11.54 -16.62 -2.26
C THR A 79 11.76 -16.06 -0.88
N TYR A 80 11.90 -16.95 0.10
CA TYR A 80 12.32 -16.62 1.46
C TYR A 80 13.82 -16.94 1.60
N PRO A 81 14.71 -15.93 1.63
CA PRO A 81 16.15 -16.17 1.60
C PRO A 81 16.67 -16.95 2.82
N ARG A 82 16.05 -16.74 3.99
CA ARG A 82 16.40 -17.44 5.25
C ARG A 82 15.78 -18.83 5.33
N ASP A 83 14.54 -18.96 4.86
CA ASP A 83 13.74 -20.19 4.99
C ASP A 83 13.41 -20.76 3.61
N LYS A 84 14.44 -21.27 2.91
CA LYS A 84 14.30 -21.76 1.52
C LYS A 84 13.25 -22.85 1.36
N ASN A 85 12.99 -23.64 2.41
CA ASN A 85 11.99 -24.69 2.41
C ASN A 85 10.55 -24.15 2.37
N GLU A 86 10.32 -22.92 2.82
CA GLU A 86 9.03 -22.24 2.77
C GLU A 86 8.82 -21.49 1.45
N SER A 87 9.82 -21.49 0.55
CA SER A 87 9.73 -20.82 -0.74
C SER A 87 8.90 -21.66 -1.71
N PHE A 88 7.98 -21.03 -2.43
CA PHE A 88 7.04 -21.74 -3.30
C PHE A 88 6.72 -20.96 -4.58
N THR A 89 6.17 -21.70 -5.55
CA THR A 89 5.56 -21.16 -6.76
C THR A 89 4.09 -21.54 -6.78
N LEU A 90 3.22 -20.54 -6.95
CA LEU A 90 1.81 -20.71 -7.22
C LEU A 90 1.58 -20.50 -8.72
N THR A 91 1.01 -21.49 -9.40
CA THR A 91 0.64 -21.42 -10.82
C THR A 91 -0.88 -21.51 -10.98
N ILE A 92 -1.44 -20.64 -11.80
CA ILE A 92 -2.87 -20.58 -12.11
C ILE A 92 -3.05 -21.04 -13.55
N SER A 93 -3.73 -22.17 -13.73
CA SER A 93 -4.09 -22.68 -15.06
C SER A 93 -5.46 -22.13 -15.50
N ASN A 94 -5.72 -22.11 -16.81
CA ASN A 94 -6.92 -21.54 -17.48
C ASN A 94 -8.30 -22.05 -16.99
N SER A 95 -8.36 -22.90 -15.96
CA SER A 95 -9.57 -23.53 -15.44
C SER A 95 -9.74 -23.36 -13.93
N ASN A 96 -9.22 -22.27 -13.32
CA ASN A 96 -9.23 -22.06 -11.85
C ASN A 96 -8.59 -23.23 -11.06
N LYS A 97 -7.67 -23.95 -11.70
CA LYS A 97 -6.85 -24.94 -11.04
C LYS A 97 -5.60 -24.26 -10.54
N TYR A 98 -5.38 -24.37 -9.24
CA TYR A 98 -4.22 -23.85 -8.54
C TYR A 98 -3.24 -25.00 -8.33
N ASP A 99 -1.98 -24.74 -8.64
CA ASP A 99 -0.87 -25.64 -8.35
C ASP A 99 0.15 -24.90 -7.49
N ILE A 100 0.64 -25.57 -6.43
CA ILE A 100 1.64 -25.02 -5.52
C ILE A 100 2.81 -25.99 -5.47
N GLU A 101 3.96 -25.52 -5.93
CA GLU A 101 5.20 -26.28 -5.94
C GLU A 101 6.22 -25.63 -5.01
N PRO A 102 6.86 -26.39 -4.10
CA PRO A 102 7.98 -25.87 -3.33
C PRO A 102 9.16 -25.57 -4.26
N LEU A 103 9.91 -24.50 -3.97
CA LEU A 103 11.15 -24.17 -4.68
C LEU A 103 12.33 -25.02 -4.19
N SER A 104 12.23 -25.59 -2.98
CA SER A 104 13.25 -26.47 -2.41
C SER A 104 13.06 -27.91 -2.90
N GLN A 105 14.13 -28.51 -3.43
CA GLN A 105 14.15 -29.92 -3.86
C GLN A 105 14.03 -30.92 -2.69
N THR A 106 14.22 -30.46 -1.45
CA THR A 106 14.17 -31.29 -0.25
C THR A 106 12.76 -31.38 0.34
N VAL A 107 11.84 -30.52 -0.08
CA VAL A 107 10.46 -30.49 0.43
C VAL A 107 9.57 -31.32 -0.49
N THR A 108 8.90 -32.31 0.08
CA THR A 108 7.92 -33.11 -0.66
C THR A 108 6.66 -32.27 -0.91
N PRO A 109 6.15 -32.19 -2.15
CA PRO A 109 4.91 -31.49 -2.45
C PRO A 109 3.75 -32.03 -1.61
N ILE A 110 2.98 -31.13 -1.00
CA ILE A 110 1.82 -31.50 -0.18
C ILE A 110 0.64 -31.78 -1.11
N ALA A 111 0.25 -33.04 -1.27
CA ALA A 111 -0.89 -33.46 -2.09
C ALA A 111 -2.26 -33.22 -1.39
N LYS A 112 -2.44 -32.07 -0.73
CA LYS A 112 -3.73 -31.68 -0.14
C LYS A 112 -4.55 -30.89 -1.15
N PRO A 113 -5.88 -31.05 -1.16
CA PRO A 113 -6.75 -30.20 -1.97
C PRO A 113 -6.58 -28.75 -1.55
N ILE A 114 -6.23 -27.90 -2.52
CA ILE A 114 -6.00 -26.48 -2.31
C ILE A 114 -7.35 -25.77 -2.23
N SER A 115 -7.56 -24.99 -1.16
CA SER A 115 -8.76 -24.16 -1.03
C SER A 115 -8.70 -23.00 -2.01
N LYS A 116 -9.65 -22.96 -2.95
CA LYS A 116 -9.82 -21.86 -3.89
C LYS A 116 -9.90 -20.50 -3.19
N GLY A 117 -10.71 -20.40 -2.12
CA GLY A 117 -10.88 -19.15 -1.39
C GLY A 117 -9.60 -18.66 -0.72
N ALA A 118 -8.75 -19.57 -0.23
CA ALA A 118 -7.46 -19.20 0.35
C ALA A 118 -6.49 -18.63 -0.71
N VAL A 119 -6.50 -19.21 -1.91
CA VAL A 119 -5.68 -18.71 -3.02
C VAL A 119 -6.18 -17.35 -3.50
N GLU A 120 -7.49 -17.19 -3.71
CA GLU A 120 -8.07 -15.90 -4.12
C GLU A 120 -7.79 -14.81 -3.07
N GLN A 121 -7.92 -15.13 -1.79
CA GLN A 121 -7.54 -14.20 -0.71
C GLN A 121 -6.05 -13.83 -0.78
N TYR A 122 -5.17 -14.81 -0.99
CA TYR A 122 -3.74 -14.54 -1.14
C TYR A 122 -3.44 -13.66 -2.36
N LEU A 123 -4.05 -13.94 -3.51
CA LEU A 123 -3.88 -13.16 -4.74
C LEU A 123 -4.40 -11.72 -4.58
N SER A 124 -5.46 -11.52 -3.78
CA SER A 124 -6.00 -10.18 -3.51
C SER A 124 -4.96 -9.23 -2.90
N ALA A 125 -3.99 -9.75 -2.14
CA ALA A 125 -2.90 -8.97 -1.56
C ALA A 125 -1.94 -8.38 -2.62
N PHE A 126 -1.95 -8.91 -3.85
CA PHE A 126 -1.12 -8.44 -4.96
C PHE A 126 -1.90 -7.54 -5.94
N GLU A 127 -3.21 -7.35 -5.73
CA GLU A 127 -4.02 -6.53 -6.64
C GLU A 127 -3.68 -5.05 -6.57
N ASN A 128 -3.18 -4.59 -5.42
CA ASN A 128 -2.75 -3.21 -5.24
C ASN A 128 -1.46 -3.17 -4.41
N ILE A 129 -0.33 -3.14 -5.12
CA ILE A 129 0.98 -2.96 -4.52
C ILE A 129 1.42 -1.53 -4.78
N GLN A 130 1.59 -0.78 -3.69
CA GLN A 130 2.00 0.62 -3.73
C GLN A 130 3.41 0.80 -3.18
N ALA A 131 4.18 1.69 -3.78
CA ALA A 131 5.42 2.19 -3.20
C ALA A 131 5.10 3.10 -2.01
N ALA A 132 5.80 2.94 -0.88
CA ALA A 132 5.73 3.95 0.18
C ALA A 132 6.33 5.29 -0.29
N LYS A 133 7.45 5.21 -1.03
CA LYS A 133 8.21 6.33 -1.57
C LYS A 133 8.86 5.94 -2.90
N VAL A 134 8.83 6.86 -3.86
CA VAL A 134 9.60 6.76 -5.10
C VAL A 134 10.88 7.57 -4.90
N VAL A 135 12.03 6.98 -5.19
CA VAL A 135 13.34 7.63 -5.06
C VAL A 135 13.95 7.73 -6.45
N GLU A 136 14.21 8.94 -6.93
CA GLU A 136 15.01 9.14 -8.15
C GLU A 136 16.46 8.77 -7.86
N LYS A 137 17.05 8.01 -8.77
CA LYS A 137 18.45 7.63 -8.68
C LYS A 137 19.27 8.75 -9.30
N THR A 138 19.88 9.60 -8.46
CA THR A 138 20.86 10.57 -8.91
C THR A 138 22.14 9.80 -9.29
N TYR A 139 22.54 9.90 -10.55
CA TYR A 139 23.83 9.40 -11.04
C TYR A 139 24.91 10.47 -10.90
#